data_AF-A0A5C7QJY8-F1
#
_entry.id   AF-A0A5C7QJY8-F1
#
_cell.length_a   1.000
_cell.length_b   1.000
_cell.length_c   1.000
_cell.angle_alpha   90.00
_cell.angle_beta   90.00
_cell.angle_gamma   90.00
#
_symmetry.space_group_name_H-M   'P 1'
#
loop_
_entity.id
_entity.type
_entity.pdbx_description
1 polymer ?
#
loop_
_entity_poly.entity_id
_entity_poly.type
_entity_poly.pdbx_seq_one_letter_code
_entity_poly.pdbx_strand_id
1 'polypeptide(L)' 'MQERAFLEALGQVAFWRVRGSHLELFDAQRKLLARFEAVALR' A
#
# COMPACT_ATOMS: atom_id res chain seq x y z
N MET A 1 -13.43 6.80 -10.58
CA MET A 1 -13.31 5.32 -10.53
C MET A 1 -12.07 4.85 -9.78
N GLN A 2 -10.87 5.46 -9.91
CA GLN A 2 -9.66 4.98 -9.21
C GLN A 2 -9.64 5.22 -7.70
N GLU A 3 -10.16 6.36 -7.22
CA GLU A 3 -10.15 6.70 -5.79
C GLU A 3 -10.92 5.70 -4.93
N ARG A 4 -12.04 5.16 -5.44
CA ARG A 4 -12.88 4.21 -4.69
C ARG A 4 -12.20 2.85 -4.53
N ALA A 5 -11.60 2.34 -5.61
CA ALA A 5 -10.83 1.10 -5.57
C ALA A 5 -9.61 1.21 -4.64
N PHE A 6 -9.00 2.39 -4.58
CA PHE A 6 -7.91 2.68 -3.65
C PHE A 6 -8.37 2.63 -2.19
N LEU A 7 -9.48 3.30 -1.86
CA LEU A 7 -10.04 3.29 -0.50
C LEU A 7 -10.48 1.87 -0.09
N GLU A 8 -11.09 1.11 -1.00
CA GLU A 8 -11.44 -0.30 -0.76
C GLU A 8 -10.21 -1.17 -0.52
N ALA A 9 -9.13 -0.97 -1.28
CA ALA A 9 -7.87 -1.68 -1.06
C ALA A 9 -7.23 -1.34 0.29
N LEU A 10 -7.28 -0.07 0.72
CA LEU A 10 -6.79 0.34 2.04
C LEU A 10 -7.57 -0.33 3.19
N GLY A 11 -8.89 -0.53 3.01
CA GLY A 11 -9.71 -1.27 3.98
C GLY A 11 -9.34 -2.75 4.12
N GLN A 12 -8.61 -3.33 3.17
CA GLN A 12 -8.20 -4.74 3.16
C GLN A 12 -6.78 -4.97 3.70
N VAL A 13 -6.06 -3.91 4.06
CA VAL A 13 -4.68 -4.00 4.54
C VAL A 13 -4.65 -4.62 5.94
N ALA A 14 -3.95 -5.74 6.06
CA ALA A 14 -3.71 -6.40 7.34
C ALA A 14 -2.27 -6.20 7.82
N PHE A 15 -1.31 -6.10 6.89
CA PHE A 15 0.11 -5.94 7.21
C PHE A 15 0.75 -4.88 6.32
N TRP A 16 1.79 -4.25 6.84
CA TRP A 16 2.62 -3.32 6.09
C TRP A 16 4.09 -3.60 6.34
N ARG A 17 4.93 -3.26 5.36
CA ARG A 17 6.38 -3.39 5.44
C ARG A 17 7.03 -2.18 4.79
N VAL A 18 8.03 -1.63 5.47
CA VAL A 18 8.89 -0.58 4.90
C VAL A 18 10.23 -1.21 4.53
N ARG A 19 10.70 -0.97 3.31
CA ARG A 19 12.02 -1.39 2.81
C ARG A 19 12.68 -0.23 2.07
N GLY A 20 13.67 0.40 2.69
CA GLY A 20 14.30 1.60 2.15
C GLY A 20 13.26 2.72 1.97
N SER A 21 13.12 3.22 0.75
CA SER A 21 12.12 4.23 0.36
C SER A 21 10.75 3.65 -0.01
N HIS A 22 10.50 2.35 0.17
CA HIS A 22 9.26 1.71 -0.26
C HIS A 22 8.37 1.30 0.89
N LEU A 23 7.07 1.61 0.77
CA LEU A 23 6.00 1.09 1.61
C LEU A 23 5.24 0.03 0.82
N GLU A 24 5.18 -1.19 1.35
CA GLU A 24 4.40 -2.28 0.80
C GLU A 24 3.23 -2.60 1.74
N LEU A 25 2.03 -2.72 1.19
CA LEU A 25 0.81 -3.07 1.92
C LEU A 25 0.36 -4.46 1.50
N PHE A 26 -0.06 -5.28 2.46
CA PHE A 26 -0.48 -6.65 2.25
C PHE A 26 -1.84 -6.92 2.90
N ASP A 27 -2.60 -7.83 2.29
CA ASP A 27 -3.81 -8.37 2.89
C ASP A 27 -3.50 -9.46 3.94
N ALA A 28 -4.54 -10.01 4.56
CA ALA A 28 -4.42 -11.07 5.56
C ALA A 28 -3.75 -12.36 5.04
N GLN A 29 -3.74 -12.57 3.72
CA GLN A 29 -3.15 -13.72 3.05
C GLN A 29 -1.69 -13.46 2.63
N ARG A 30 -1.12 -12.31 3.03
CA ARG A 30 0.21 -11.83 2.64
C ARG A 30 0.35 -11.52 1.15
N LYS A 31 -0.76 -11.30 0.43
CA LYS A 31 -0.75 -10.82 -0.95
C LYS A 31 -0.48 -9.32 -0.97
N LEU A 32 0.37 -8.86 -1.89
CA LEU A 32 0.66 -7.44 -2.06
C LEU A 32 -0.56 -6.72 -2.65
N LEU A 33 -1.06 -5.71 -1.94
CA LEU A 33 -2.17 -4.85 -2.35
C LEU A 33 -1.68 -3.58 -3.05
N ALA A 34 -0.64 -2.96 -2.50
CA ALA A 34 -0.09 -1.72 -3.04
C ALA A 34 1.39 -1.55 -2.66
N ARG A 35 2.13 -0.81 -3.49
CA ARG A 35 3.50 -0.37 -3.21
C ARG A 35 3.61 1.12 -3.50
N PHE A 36 4.14 1.87 -2.53
CA PHE A 36 4.43 3.29 -2.66
C PHE A 36 5.93 3.52 -2.57
N GLU A 37 6.39 4.56 -3.23
CA GLU A 37 7.76 5.05 -3.15
C GLU A 37 7.74 6.43 -2.50
N ALA A 38 8.64 6.64 -1.54
CA ALA A 38 8.84 7.94 -0.92
C ALA A 38 9.40 8.91 -1.95
N VAL A 39 8.58 9.88 -2.35
CA VAL A 39 9.01 11.00 -3.20
C VAL A 39 9.26 12.19 -2.30
N ALA A 40 10.51 12.66 -2.24
CA ALA A 40 10.82 13.92 -1.56
C ALA A 40 10.27 15.07 -2.41
N LEU A 41 9.20 15.70 -1.94
CA LEU A 41 8.72 16.95 -2.51
C LEU A 41 9.73 18.05 -2.17
N ARG A 42 10.30 18.68 -3.20
CA ARG A 42 11.20 19.83 -3.09
C ARG A 42 10.41 21.12 -3.02
#